data_AF-A0A496UC91-F1
#
_entry.id   AF-A0A496UC91-F1
#
_cell.length_a   1.000
_cell.length_b   1.000
_cell.length_c   1.000
_cell.angle_alpha   90.00
_cell.angle_beta   90.00
_cell.angle_gamma   90.00
#
_symmetry.space_group_name_H-M   'P 1'
#
loop_
_entity.id
_entity.type
_entity.pdbx_description
1 polymer ?
#
loop_
_entity_poly.entity_id
_entity_poly.type
_entity_poly.pdbx_seq_one_letter_code
_entity_poly.pdbx_strand_id
1 'polypeptide(L)'
;MKITKLVCGHCGTALSGLGQDKLFFCSNCGKGWVLDAGGLEPVQVQCRASSSSRLPLPFWMVSAAVHVLKRTVRNEFTSTIVRFGSRYEEEVLAAKKNETGGFSERRTFLFPAFPVDGLPGTGVALSDKIHELPDELKQGDSLPDICGGSISKADAAVLARSVAVGQETEKADWLAEIEIVLSSVRSTLVILPCSVEVEKVIIAETGVSFFRRSVPDWDGIIDYHSVRT
;
A
#
# COMPACT_ATOMS: atom_id res chain seq x y z
N MET A 1 -20.35 -12.89 19.04
CA MET A 1 -19.31 -11.85 18.87
C MET A 1 -18.21 -12.13 19.88
N LYS A 2 -16.99 -12.45 19.44
CA LYS A 2 -15.86 -12.70 20.35
C LYS A 2 -15.22 -11.36 20.71
N ILE A 3 -15.17 -11.02 22.00
CA ILE A 3 -14.48 -9.81 22.47
C ILE A 3 -13.00 -10.17 22.60
N THR A 4 -12.15 -9.50 21.83
CA THR A 4 -10.69 -9.67 21.89
C THR A 4 -10.08 -8.50 22.64
N LYS A 5 -9.31 -8.77 23.69
CA LYS A 5 -8.59 -7.73 24.43
C LYS A 5 -7.40 -7.26 23.59
N LEU A 6 -7.35 -5.97 23.28
CA LEU A 6 -6.25 -5.36 22.52
C LEU A 6 -5.09 -5.03 23.47
N VAL A 7 -4.19 -6.00 23.66
CA VAL A 7 -2.99 -5.86 24.50
C VAL A 7 -1.77 -6.35 23.73
N CYS A 8 -0.68 -5.60 23.82
CA CYS A 8 0.60 -5.97 23.24
C CYS A 8 1.10 -7.27 23.86
N GLY A 9 1.22 -8.33 23.05
CA GLY A 9 1.72 -9.63 23.50
C GLY A 9 3.20 -9.62 23.93
N HIS A 10 3.92 -8.51 23.75
CA HIS A 10 5.32 -8.39 24.15
C HIS A 10 5.51 -7.74 25.52
N CYS A 11 4.86 -6.61 25.81
CA CYS A 11 5.06 -5.85 27.05
C CYS A 11 3.78 -5.65 27.89
N GLY A 12 2.63 -6.13 27.42
CA GLY A 12 1.35 -6.04 28.16
C GLY A 12 0.65 -4.67 28.10
N THR A 13 1.23 -3.67 27.41
CA THR A 13 0.59 -2.36 27.19
C THR A 13 -0.68 -2.51 26.36
N ALA A 14 -1.74 -1.78 26.71
CA ALA A 14 -2.96 -1.72 25.90
C ALA A 14 -2.65 -1.15 24.51
N LEU A 15 -3.21 -1.77 23.48
CA LEU A 15 -3.11 -1.27 22.11
C LEU A 15 -4.31 -0.35 21.83
N SER A 16 -4.06 0.71 21.09
CA SER A 16 -5.06 1.67 20.64
C SER A 16 -5.16 1.70 19.12
N GLY A 17 -6.34 2.04 18.62
CA GLY A 17 -6.65 2.19 17.21
C GLY A 17 -8.09 2.66 17.03
N LEU A 18 -8.48 2.90 15.79
CA LEU A 18 -9.82 3.25 15.35
C LEU A 18 -10.71 2.00 15.27
N GLY A 19 -12.02 2.21 15.14
CA GLY A 19 -13.00 1.13 15.18
C GLY A 19 -12.87 0.09 14.05
N GLN A 20 -12.25 0.46 12.93
CA GLN A 20 -12.04 -0.41 11.77
C GLN A 20 -10.59 -0.91 11.65
N ASP A 21 -9.73 -0.60 12.61
CA ASP A 21 -8.33 -0.97 12.54
C ASP A 21 -8.15 -2.48 12.67
N LYS A 22 -7.30 -2.99 11.79
CA LYS A 22 -6.77 -4.34 11.82
C LYS A 22 -5.29 -4.35 12.18
N LEU A 23 -4.64 -3.19 12.17
CA LEU A 23 -3.23 -3.01 12.48
C LEU A 23 -3.13 -2.14 13.72
N PHE A 24 -2.29 -2.55 14.65
CA PHE A 24 -2.12 -1.89 15.93
C PHE A 24 -0.64 -1.76 16.25
N PHE A 25 -0.24 -0.63 16.81
CA PHE A 25 1.14 -0.36 17.19
C PHE A 25 1.22 -0.15 18.70
N CYS A 26 2.21 -0.77 19.34
CA CYS A 26 2.43 -0.59 20.76
C CYS A 26 3.23 0.69 21.00
N SER A 27 2.61 1.70 21.61
CA SER A 27 3.28 2.96 21.97
C SER A 27 4.47 2.78 22.92
N ASN A 28 4.48 1.72 23.73
CA ASN A 28 5.58 1.44 24.66
C ASN A 28 6.81 0.76 24.03
N CYS A 29 6.62 -0.25 23.18
CA CYS A 29 7.73 -1.06 22.66
C CYS A 29 7.90 -1.01 21.13
N GLY A 30 7.06 -0.26 20.42
CA GLY A 30 7.14 -0.07 18.97
C GLY A 30 6.68 -1.24 18.10
N LYS A 31 6.32 -2.38 18.70
CA LYS A 31 5.94 -3.57 17.92
C LYS A 31 4.57 -3.40 17.28
N GLY A 32 4.44 -3.84 16.04
CA GLY A 32 3.19 -3.90 15.30
C GLY A 32 2.50 -5.25 15.46
N TRP A 33 1.17 -5.21 15.41
CA TRP A 33 0.28 -6.36 15.50
C TRP A 33 -0.80 -6.28 14.43
N VAL A 34 -1.14 -7.41 13.83
CA VAL A 34 -2.27 -7.56 12.91
C VAL A 34 -3.35 -8.38 13.60
N LEU A 35 -4.58 -7.88 13.62
CA LEU A 35 -5.75 -8.61 14.07
C LEU A 35 -6.32 -9.42 12.90
N ASP A 36 -6.29 -10.73 13.03
CA ASP A 36 -6.90 -11.69 12.11
C ASP A 36 -7.87 -12.62 12.87
N ALA A 37 -8.45 -13.61 12.18
CA ALA A 37 -9.38 -14.59 12.76
C ALA A 37 -8.83 -15.31 14.00
N GLY A 38 -7.51 -15.53 14.03
CA GLY A 38 -6.79 -16.17 15.15
C GLY A 38 -6.53 -15.26 16.36
N GLY A 39 -6.65 -13.94 16.21
CA GLY A 39 -6.26 -12.95 17.21
C GLY A 39 -5.15 -12.03 16.70
N LEU A 40 -4.36 -11.48 17.64
CA LEU A 40 -3.26 -10.58 17.31
C LEU A 40 -2.00 -11.38 16.94
N GLU A 41 -1.51 -11.16 15.72
CA GLU A 41 -0.26 -11.72 15.22
C GLU A 41 0.81 -10.63 15.11
N PRO A 42 2.06 -10.90 15.52
CA PRO A 42 3.14 -9.93 15.38
C PRO A 42 3.49 -9.70 13.90
N VAL A 43 3.78 -8.45 13.54
CA VAL A 43 4.24 -8.08 12.21
C VAL A 43 5.51 -7.24 12.29
N GLN A 44 6.40 -7.41 11.31
CA GLN A 44 7.61 -6.62 11.21
C GLN A 44 7.24 -5.16 10.89
N VAL A 45 7.81 -4.23 11.64
CA VAL A 45 7.64 -2.79 11.47
C VAL A 45 9.01 -2.16 11.23
N GLN A 46 9.13 -1.34 10.19
CA GLN A 46 10.26 -0.44 9.96
C GLN A 46 9.78 0.98 10.25
N CYS A 47 10.29 1.58 11.32
CA CYS A 47 9.95 2.96 11.62
C CYS A 47 10.92 3.89 10.91
N ARG A 48 10.42 4.76 10.02
CA ARG A 48 11.22 5.79 9.33
C ARG A 48 10.72 7.20 9.68
N ALA A 49 9.71 7.30 10.54
CA ALA A 49 9.18 8.55 11.07
C ALA A 49 9.66 8.74 12.51
N SER A 50 10.32 9.86 12.81
CA SER A 50 10.68 10.24 14.18
C SER A 50 9.45 10.65 15.00
N SER A 51 9.59 10.68 16.32
CA SER A 51 8.60 11.29 17.23
C SER A 51 8.30 12.77 16.95
N SER A 52 9.20 13.50 16.26
CA SER A 52 8.96 14.88 15.81
C SER A 52 8.19 14.97 14.48
N SER A 53 7.89 13.84 13.84
CA SER A 53 7.11 13.80 12.62
C SER A 53 5.66 14.20 12.90
N ARG A 54 5.13 15.14 12.12
CA ARG A 54 3.81 15.72 12.37
C ARG A 54 2.66 14.73 12.22
N LEU A 55 2.75 13.84 11.23
CA LEU A 55 1.73 12.84 10.98
C LEU A 55 2.39 11.52 10.53
N PRO A 56 2.83 10.67 11.46
CA PRO A 56 3.40 9.36 11.15
C PRO A 56 2.28 8.40 10.75
N LEU A 57 2.28 7.95 9.49
CA LEU A 57 1.24 7.07 8.95
C LEU A 57 1.80 5.69 8.56
N PRO A 58 0.99 4.62 8.70
CA PRO A 58 1.41 3.27 8.34
C PRO A 58 1.21 2.96 6.85
N PHE A 59 2.19 2.29 6.26
CA PHE A 59 2.22 1.83 4.88
C PHE A 59 2.57 0.34 4.84
N TRP A 60 2.02 -0.38 3.86
CA TRP A 60 2.46 -1.72 3.52
C TRP A 60 3.59 -1.65 2.51
N MET A 61 4.74 -2.24 2.85
CA MET A 61 5.81 -2.56 1.92
C MET A 61 5.77 -4.06 1.61
N VAL A 62 5.46 -4.40 0.37
CA VAL A 62 5.28 -5.77 -0.09
C VAL A 62 6.34 -6.12 -1.12
N SER A 63 7.27 -7.01 -0.77
CA SER A 63 8.24 -7.56 -1.72
C SER A 63 7.73 -8.89 -2.26
N ALA A 64 7.68 -9.03 -3.58
CA ALA A 64 7.21 -10.26 -4.24
C ALA A 64 7.98 -10.54 -5.53
N ALA A 65 8.03 -11.80 -5.93
CA ALA A 65 8.40 -12.18 -7.29
C ALA A 65 7.14 -12.08 -8.17
N VAL A 66 7.21 -11.19 -9.16
CA VAL A 66 6.16 -10.89 -10.13
C VAL A 66 6.42 -11.75 -11.37
N HIS A 67 5.48 -12.64 -11.66
CA HIS A 67 5.49 -13.46 -12.86
C HIS A 67 4.47 -12.91 -13.84
N VAL A 68 4.93 -12.43 -14.99
CA VAL A 68 4.04 -12.11 -16.09
C VAL A 68 3.89 -13.37 -16.93
N LEU A 69 2.70 -13.97 -16.92
CA LEU A 69 2.44 -15.22 -17.65
C LEU A 69 2.05 -14.92 -19.10
N LYS A 70 1.29 -13.84 -19.30
CA LYS A 70 0.82 -13.38 -20.59
C LYS A 70 0.84 -11.87 -20.62
N ARG A 71 1.35 -11.31 -21.72
CA ARG A 71 1.31 -9.87 -22.00
C ARG A 71 0.98 -9.67 -23.46
N THR A 72 -0.08 -8.93 -23.74
CA THR A 72 -0.51 -8.67 -25.13
C THR A 72 -0.53 -7.17 -25.35
N VAL A 73 0.18 -6.72 -26.38
CA VAL A 73 0.32 -5.29 -26.73
C VAL A 73 -0.28 -5.06 -28.12
N ARG A 74 -0.88 -3.90 -28.35
CA ARG A 74 -1.36 -3.49 -29.69
C ARG A 74 -0.26 -2.73 -30.43
N ASN A 75 -0.18 -2.91 -31.75
CA ASN A 75 0.85 -2.28 -32.57
C ASN A 75 0.48 -0.84 -33.00
N GLU A 76 -0.78 -0.42 -32.92
CA GLU A 76 -1.23 0.90 -33.39
C GLU A 76 -2.29 1.54 -32.48
N PHE A 77 -2.23 2.86 -32.36
CA PHE A 77 -3.27 3.73 -31.79
C PHE A 77 -4.48 3.68 -32.74
N THR A 78 -5.48 2.84 -32.48
CA THR A 78 -6.77 2.97 -33.16
C THR A 78 -7.47 4.23 -32.65
N SER A 79 -7.32 5.35 -33.38
CA SER A 79 -7.91 6.66 -33.06
C SER A 79 -9.42 6.72 -33.31
N THR A 80 -9.98 5.66 -33.87
CA THR A 80 -11.40 5.51 -34.00
C THR A 80 -12.01 5.35 -32.61
N ILE A 81 -12.68 6.42 -32.16
CA ILE A 81 -13.77 6.38 -31.17
C ILE A 81 -14.93 5.59 -31.79
N VAL A 82 -14.68 4.36 -32.22
CA VAL A 82 -15.74 3.37 -32.34
C VAL A 82 -16.10 3.10 -30.90
N ARG A 83 -17.39 3.33 -30.59
CA ARG A 83 -18.01 2.84 -29.37
C ARG A 83 -17.85 1.32 -29.37
N PHE A 84 -16.67 0.83 -29.01
CA PHE A 84 -16.44 -0.56 -28.71
C PHE A 84 -17.35 -0.80 -27.51
N GLY A 85 -18.50 -1.44 -27.78
CA GLY A 85 -19.23 -2.11 -26.74
C GLY A 85 -18.22 -2.96 -25.98
N SER A 86 -18.42 -3.12 -24.68
CA SER A 86 -17.59 -3.93 -23.79
C SER A 86 -17.47 -5.42 -24.20
N ARG A 87 -17.94 -5.79 -25.40
CA ARG A 87 -17.81 -7.11 -26.00
C ARG A 87 -16.50 -7.19 -26.79
N TYR A 88 -15.60 -7.96 -26.22
CA TYR A 88 -14.42 -8.54 -26.83
C TYR A 88 -14.80 -9.20 -28.18
N GLU A 89 -14.35 -8.62 -29.31
CA GLU A 89 -14.48 -9.24 -30.63
C GLU A 89 -13.12 -9.78 -31.08
N GLU A 90 -13.12 -11.06 -31.46
CA GLU A 90 -11.93 -11.87 -31.73
C GLU A 90 -11.18 -11.40 -33.00
N GLU A 91 -11.88 -10.78 -33.96
CA GLU A 91 -11.29 -10.32 -35.23
C GLU A 91 -10.29 -9.15 -35.05
N VAL A 92 -10.41 -8.37 -33.98
CA VAL A 92 -9.46 -7.27 -33.65
C VAL A 92 -8.10 -7.81 -33.16
N LEU A 93 -7.97 -9.12 -32.92
CA LEU A 93 -6.70 -9.76 -32.54
C LEU A 93 -5.70 -9.90 -33.71
N ALA A 94 -6.14 -9.80 -34.97
CA ALA A 94 -5.28 -10.07 -36.12
C ALA A 94 -4.05 -9.14 -36.24
N ALA A 95 -4.04 -7.99 -35.54
CA ALA A 95 -2.92 -7.04 -35.50
C ALA A 95 -2.12 -7.07 -34.17
N LYS A 96 -2.37 -8.01 -33.26
CA LYS A 96 -1.69 -8.06 -31.96
C LYS A 96 -0.37 -8.84 -32.04
N LYS A 97 0.70 -8.25 -31.52
CA LYS A 97 1.94 -8.97 -31.24
C LYS A 97 1.82 -9.57 -29.84
N ASN A 98 1.69 -10.89 -29.77
CA ASN A 98 1.80 -11.59 -28.49
C ASN A 98 3.27 -11.53 -28.06
N GLU A 99 3.54 -10.80 -26.97
CA GLU A 99 4.80 -10.94 -26.26
C GLU A 99 4.56 -11.97 -25.16
N THR A 100 4.80 -13.24 -25.50
CA THR A 100 4.79 -14.34 -24.53
C THR A 100 6.01 -14.18 -23.62
N GLY A 101 5.97 -13.20 -22.74
CA GLY A 101 7.06 -12.85 -21.84
C GLY A 101 6.89 -13.58 -20.53
N GLY A 102 7.35 -14.83 -20.45
CA GLY A 102 7.50 -15.58 -19.19
C GLY A 102 8.66 -15.04 -18.36
N PHE A 103 8.64 -13.74 -18.04
CA PHE A 103 9.67 -13.13 -17.21
C PHE A 103 9.21 -13.07 -15.75
N SER A 104 10.16 -13.30 -14.86
CA SER A 104 9.99 -13.21 -13.42
C SER A 104 10.95 -12.15 -12.89
N GLU A 105 10.44 -11.16 -12.18
CA GLU A 105 11.23 -10.10 -11.57
C GLU A 105 10.85 -9.92 -10.11
N ARG A 106 11.81 -9.60 -9.24
CA ARG A 106 11.49 -9.21 -7.86
C ARG A 106 11.17 -7.72 -7.83
N ARG A 107 9.99 -7.37 -7.33
CA ARG A 107 9.56 -5.99 -7.13
C ARG A 107 9.14 -5.77 -5.68
N THR A 108 9.26 -4.52 -5.25
CA THR A 108 8.73 -4.06 -3.97
C THR A 108 7.66 -3.02 -4.25
N PHE A 109 6.52 -3.19 -3.61
CA PHE A 109 5.37 -2.30 -3.71
C PHE A 109 5.19 -1.56 -2.39
N LEU A 110 4.81 -0.30 -2.44
CA LEU A 110 4.54 0.53 -1.27
C LEU A 110 3.20 1.24 -1.43
N PHE A 111 2.32 1.11 -0.46
CA PHE A 111 1.01 1.79 -0.46
C PHE A 111 0.48 1.97 0.97
N PRO A 112 -0.45 2.91 1.19
CA PRO A 112 -1.06 3.14 2.50
C PRO A 112 -1.65 1.88 3.13
N ALA A 113 -1.54 1.73 4.45
CA ALA A 113 -2.14 0.62 5.21
C ALA A 113 -3.59 0.92 5.68
N PHE A 114 -4.21 1.93 5.08
CA PHE A 114 -5.58 2.39 5.29
C PHE A 114 -6.20 2.72 3.91
N PRO A 115 -7.54 2.71 3.78
CA PRO A 115 -8.21 2.94 2.52
C PRO A 115 -7.96 4.36 2.01
N VAL A 116 -7.60 4.44 0.72
CA VAL A 116 -7.49 5.68 -0.04
C VAL A 116 -8.19 5.48 -1.37
N ASP A 117 -9.09 6.37 -1.77
CA ASP A 117 -9.66 6.33 -3.11
C ASP A 117 -8.56 6.52 -4.16
N GLY A 118 -8.46 5.60 -5.11
CA GLY A 118 -7.35 5.58 -6.07
C GLY A 118 -6.05 4.97 -5.52
N LEU A 119 -6.13 4.18 -4.44
CA LEU A 119 -4.97 3.50 -3.83
C LEU A 119 -4.02 2.82 -4.84
N PRO A 120 -4.47 2.14 -5.91
CA PRO A 120 -3.55 1.59 -6.91
C PRO A 120 -2.65 2.66 -7.54
N GLY A 121 -3.18 3.83 -7.92
CA GLY A 121 -2.39 4.91 -8.51
C GLY A 121 -1.42 5.54 -7.51
N THR A 122 -1.86 5.80 -6.28
CA THR A 122 -0.95 6.25 -5.20
C THR A 122 0.14 5.21 -4.91
N GLY A 123 -0.21 3.92 -4.96
CA GLY A 123 0.71 2.81 -4.75
C GLY A 123 1.75 2.69 -5.87
N VAL A 124 1.38 2.92 -7.13
CA VAL A 124 2.33 2.96 -8.26
C VAL A 124 3.33 4.10 -8.05
N ALA A 125 2.83 5.32 -7.84
CA ALA A 125 3.69 6.49 -7.63
C ALA A 125 4.64 6.35 -6.43
N LEU A 126 4.18 5.73 -5.34
CA LEU A 126 5.02 5.43 -4.18
C LEU A 126 6.05 4.33 -4.46
N SER A 127 5.66 3.28 -5.17
CA SER A 127 6.53 2.14 -5.46
C SER A 127 7.73 2.56 -6.31
N ASP A 128 7.53 3.49 -7.24
CA ASP A 128 8.60 4.03 -8.09
C ASP A 128 9.60 4.90 -7.29
N LYS A 129 9.14 5.47 -6.17
CA LYS A 129 9.92 6.35 -5.27
C LYS A 129 10.41 5.67 -4.00
N ILE A 130 10.36 4.32 -3.91
CA ILE A 130 10.84 3.57 -2.74
C ILE A 130 12.30 3.88 -2.37
N HIS A 131 13.14 4.19 -3.35
CA HIS A 131 14.55 4.52 -3.15
C HIS A 131 14.76 5.91 -2.53
N GLU A 132 13.73 6.76 -2.48
CA GLU A 132 13.74 8.09 -1.89
C GLU A 132 13.28 8.09 -0.41
N LEU A 133 12.89 6.93 0.13
CA LEU A 133 12.39 6.85 1.50
C LEU A 133 13.46 7.23 2.54
N PRO A 134 13.08 7.89 3.65
CA PRO A 134 13.99 8.20 4.74
C PRO A 134 14.58 6.94 5.36
N ASP A 135 15.76 7.05 5.97
CA ASP A 135 16.42 5.93 6.63
C ASP A 135 15.56 5.34 7.77
N GLU A 136 15.75 4.05 8.04
CA GLU A 136 15.13 3.41 9.20
C GLU A 136 15.75 3.95 10.49
N LEU A 137 14.89 4.28 11.45
CA LEU A 137 15.29 4.71 12.77
C LEU A 137 16.09 3.61 13.47
N LYS A 138 17.08 4.03 14.26
CA LYS A 138 17.95 3.13 15.00
C LYS A 138 17.30 2.77 16.33
N GLN A 139 17.77 1.67 16.89
CA GLN A 139 17.37 1.26 18.23
C GLN A 139 17.73 2.36 19.24
N GLY A 140 16.75 2.79 20.03
CA GLY A 140 16.89 3.87 21.02
C GLY A 140 16.30 5.21 20.58
N ASP A 141 15.95 5.37 19.30
CA ASP A 141 15.20 6.53 18.85
C ASP A 141 13.79 6.54 19.44
N SER A 142 13.31 7.74 19.79
CA SER A 142 11.95 7.90 20.30
C SER A 142 10.94 7.68 19.17
N LEU A 143 10.11 6.65 19.35
CA LEU A 143 9.10 6.25 18.39
C LEU A 143 7.90 7.20 18.44
N PRO A 144 7.31 7.54 17.29
CA PRO A 144 6.06 8.26 17.26
C PRO A 144 4.92 7.41 17.80
N ASP A 145 3.85 8.07 18.24
CA ASP A 145 2.56 7.40 18.34
C ASP A 145 1.91 7.32 16.96
N ILE A 146 1.38 6.16 16.62
CA ILE A 146 0.99 5.82 15.25
C ILE A 146 -0.47 5.37 15.29
N CYS A 147 -1.32 6.01 14.49
CA CYS A 147 -2.67 5.51 14.27
C CYS A 147 -2.61 4.14 13.58
N GLY A 148 -3.52 3.24 13.93
CA GLY A 148 -3.59 1.93 13.28
C GLY A 148 -3.92 2.02 11.79
N GLY A 149 -4.19 0.87 11.19
CA GLY A 149 -4.60 0.78 9.80
C GLY A 149 -5.61 -0.34 9.60
N SER A 150 -6.46 -0.21 8.59
CA SER A 150 -7.58 -1.13 8.35
C SER A 150 -7.34 -2.13 7.21
N ILE A 151 -6.24 -1.98 6.45
CA ILE A 151 -5.85 -2.93 5.40
C ILE A 151 -5.10 -4.09 6.04
N SER A 152 -5.66 -5.29 5.94
CA SER A 152 -5.02 -6.50 6.47
C SER A 152 -3.80 -6.92 5.63
N LYS A 153 -3.02 -7.86 6.15
CA LYS A 153 -1.91 -8.46 5.40
C LYS A 153 -2.37 -9.19 4.13
N ALA A 154 -3.52 -9.86 4.18
CA ALA A 154 -4.10 -10.54 3.02
C ALA A 154 -4.56 -9.52 1.96
N ASP A 155 -5.23 -8.45 2.39
CA ASP A 155 -5.66 -7.36 1.51
C ASP A 155 -4.44 -6.67 0.86
N ALA A 156 -3.34 -6.48 1.61
CA ALA A 156 -2.10 -5.93 1.09
C ALA A 156 -1.51 -6.76 -0.06
N ALA A 157 -1.57 -8.09 0.01
CA ALA A 157 -1.10 -8.95 -1.09
C ALA A 157 -1.95 -8.77 -2.36
N VAL A 158 -3.27 -8.62 -2.21
CA VAL A 158 -4.19 -8.34 -3.33
C VAL A 158 -3.90 -6.95 -3.92
N LEU A 159 -3.72 -5.94 -3.09
CA LEU A 159 -3.40 -4.58 -3.52
C LEU A 159 -2.04 -4.49 -4.22
N ALA A 160 -1.03 -5.22 -3.74
CA ALA A 160 0.26 -5.31 -4.42
C ALA A 160 0.12 -5.82 -5.86
N ARG A 161 -0.80 -6.77 -6.11
CA ARG A 161 -1.09 -7.23 -7.47
C ARG A 161 -1.72 -6.12 -8.32
N SER A 162 -2.65 -5.35 -7.76
CA SER A 162 -3.25 -4.21 -8.45
C SER A 162 -2.22 -3.11 -8.78
N VAL A 163 -1.30 -2.82 -7.85
CA VAL A 163 -0.18 -1.89 -8.10
C VAL A 163 0.76 -2.42 -9.18
N ALA A 164 1.08 -3.72 -9.17
CA ALA A 164 1.88 -4.35 -10.22
C ALA A 164 1.24 -4.22 -11.61
N VAL A 165 -0.08 -4.42 -11.71
CA VAL A 165 -0.82 -4.16 -12.95
C VAL A 165 -0.75 -2.69 -13.33
N GLY A 166 -0.91 -1.77 -12.37
CA GLY A 166 -0.78 -0.33 -12.59
C GLY A 166 0.57 0.07 -13.20
N GLN A 167 1.68 -0.43 -12.66
CA GLN A 167 3.02 -0.19 -13.20
C GLN A 167 3.18 -0.71 -14.63
N GLU A 168 2.55 -1.84 -14.96
CA GLU A 168 2.59 -2.38 -16.32
C GLU A 168 1.72 -1.57 -17.30
N THR A 169 0.65 -0.93 -16.82
CA THR A 169 -0.21 -0.04 -17.63
C THR A 169 0.39 1.34 -17.88
N GLU A 170 1.36 1.78 -17.06
CA GLU A 170 2.05 3.07 -17.25
C GLU A 170 3.19 3.01 -18.29
N LYS A 171 3.55 1.82 -18.75
CA LYS A 171 4.51 1.66 -19.84
C LYS A 171 3.98 2.35 -21.09
N ALA A 172 4.87 2.92 -21.91
CA ALA A 172 4.54 3.69 -23.10
C ALA A 172 3.99 2.84 -24.28
N ASP A 173 3.39 1.69 -23.99
CA ASP A 173 2.86 0.76 -24.97
C ASP A 173 1.37 0.49 -24.76
N TRP A 174 0.76 -0.18 -25.74
CA TRP A 174 -0.69 -0.35 -25.82
C TRP A 174 -1.11 -1.66 -25.16
N LEU A 175 -0.93 -1.76 -23.85
CA LEU A 175 -1.27 -2.97 -23.10
C LEU A 175 -2.76 -3.32 -23.30
N ALA A 176 -3.03 -4.48 -23.87
CA ALA A 176 -4.37 -4.98 -24.12
C ALA A 176 -4.79 -6.04 -23.09
N GLU A 177 -3.86 -6.87 -22.66
CA GLU A 177 -4.10 -7.96 -21.72
C GLU A 177 -2.83 -8.25 -20.94
N ILE A 178 -2.97 -8.51 -19.64
CA ILE A 178 -1.88 -8.97 -18.80
C ILE A 178 -2.36 -10.00 -17.79
N GLU A 179 -1.58 -11.05 -17.63
CA GLU A 179 -1.76 -12.05 -16.58
C GLU A 179 -0.55 -12.00 -15.65
N ILE A 180 -0.79 -11.54 -14.42
CA ILE A 180 0.25 -11.44 -13.38
C ILE A 180 -0.07 -12.38 -12.22
N VAL A 181 0.94 -13.13 -11.79
CA VAL A 181 0.95 -13.90 -10.55
C VAL A 181 2.05 -13.40 -9.63
N LEU A 182 1.72 -13.17 -8.36
CA LEU A 182 2.70 -12.85 -7.32
C LEU A 182 3.07 -14.12 -6.54
N SER A 183 4.34 -14.29 -6.24
CA SER A 183 4.85 -15.37 -5.40
C SER A 183 5.90 -14.86 -4.41
N SER A 184 6.22 -15.66 -3.38
CA SER A 184 7.19 -15.30 -2.34
C SER A 184 6.89 -13.97 -1.65
N VAL A 185 5.59 -13.68 -1.43
CA VAL A 185 5.13 -12.40 -0.89
C VAL A 185 5.60 -12.23 0.56
N ARG A 186 6.37 -11.17 0.81
CA ARG A 186 6.77 -10.71 2.14
C ARG A 186 6.16 -9.33 2.37
N SER A 187 5.46 -9.16 3.48
CA SER A 187 4.81 -7.92 3.84
C SER A 187 5.41 -7.39 5.13
N THR A 188 5.83 -6.14 5.09
CA THR A 188 6.39 -5.39 6.22
C THR A 188 5.61 -4.10 6.35
N LEU A 189 5.32 -3.68 7.59
CA LEU A 189 4.78 -2.35 7.82
C LEU A 189 5.90 -1.33 7.86
N VAL A 190 5.70 -0.20 7.20
CA VAL A 190 6.64 0.93 7.19
C VAL A 190 5.90 2.14 7.71
N ILE A 191 6.48 2.83 8.68
CA ILE A 191 5.91 4.06 9.23
C ILE A 191 6.63 5.22 8.59
N LEU A 192 5.91 6.02 7.81
CA LEU A 192 6.48 7.13 7.07
C LEU A 192 6.04 8.48 7.63
N PRO A 193 6.94 9.46 7.68
CA PRO A 193 6.58 10.82 8.04
C PRO A 193 5.70 11.43 6.95
N CYS A 194 4.53 11.92 7.33
CA CYS A 194 3.65 12.67 6.45
C CYS A 194 3.43 14.09 6.99
N SER A 195 3.07 14.98 6.08
CA SER A 195 2.60 16.33 6.41
C SER A 195 1.21 16.55 5.84
N VAL A 196 0.43 17.36 6.55
CA VAL A 196 -0.92 17.74 6.13
C VAL A 196 -0.86 19.15 5.56
N GLU A 197 -1.29 19.28 4.32
CA GLU A 197 -1.67 20.56 3.71
C GLU A 197 -3.19 20.70 3.73
N VAL A 198 -3.71 21.82 3.21
CA VAL A 198 -5.14 22.16 3.25
C VAL A 198 -6.01 20.99 2.74
N GLU A 199 -5.70 20.46 1.56
CA GLU A 199 -6.49 19.40 0.91
C GLU A 199 -5.73 18.08 0.72
N LYS A 200 -4.42 18.06 0.96
CA LYS A 200 -3.54 16.95 0.62
C LYS A 200 -2.74 16.48 1.81
N VAL A 201 -2.38 15.21 1.75
CA VAL A 201 -1.39 14.61 2.62
C VAL A 201 -0.18 14.33 1.74
N ILE A 202 0.99 14.81 2.16
CA ILE A 202 2.24 14.59 1.44
C ILE A 202 3.07 13.62 2.25
N ILE A 203 3.57 12.60 1.56
CA ILE A 203 4.50 11.62 2.12
C ILE A 203 5.88 12.22 1.95
N ALA A 204 6.56 12.51 3.07
CA ALA A 204 7.81 13.24 3.07
C ALA A 204 8.88 12.49 2.25
N GLU A 205 9.86 13.26 1.77
CA GLU A 205 10.96 12.86 0.87
C GLU A 205 10.51 12.40 -0.53
N THR A 206 9.42 11.63 -0.66
CA THR A 206 8.90 11.15 -1.94
C THR A 206 8.13 12.23 -2.71
N GLY A 207 7.48 13.16 -2.00
CA GLY A 207 6.57 14.15 -2.58
C GLY A 207 5.28 13.56 -3.15
N VAL A 208 5.05 12.25 -3.04
CA VAL A 208 3.79 11.62 -3.41
C VAL A 208 2.71 12.11 -2.45
N SER A 209 1.53 12.40 -2.98
CA SER A 209 0.42 12.90 -2.19
C SER A 209 -0.90 12.25 -2.57
N PHE A 210 -1.83 12.28 -1.63
CA PHE A 210 -3.23 11.92 -1.85
C PHE A 210 -4.14 12.98 -1.21
N PHE A 211 -5.37 13.08 -1.67
CA PHE A 211 -6.32 14.03 -1.13
C PHE A 211 -6.89 13.53 0.21
N ARG A 212 -7.06 14.42 1.17
CA ARG A 212 -7.67 14.09 2.48
C ARG A 212 -9.07 13.49 2.31
N ARG A 213 -9.88 14.06 1.41
CA ARG A 213 -11.24 13.56 1.09
C ARG A 213 -11.28 12.16 0.50
N SER A 214 -10.14 11.64 0.04
CA SER A 214 -10.02 10.27 -0.47
C SER A 214 -9.80 9.26 0.65
N VAL A 215 -9.68 9.69 1.91
CA VAL A 215 -9.53 8.81 3.07
C VAL A 215 -10.85 8.81 3.86
N PRO A 216 -11.63 7.71 3.82
CA PRO A 216 -12.97 7.68 4.43
C PRO A 216 -13.04 8.03 5.92
N ASP A 217 -11.98 7.73 6.70
CA ASP A 217 -11.90 7.97 8.14
C ASP A 217 -10.80 8.99 8.49
N TRP A 218 -10.65 10.02 7.66
CA TRP A 218 -9.60 11.02 7.85
C TRP A 218 -9.68 11.74 9.20
N ASP A 219 -10.89 12.11 9.62
CA ASP A 219 -11.10 12.86 10.87
C ASP A 219 -10.72 12.00 12.08
N GLY A 220 -11.03 10.70 12.07
CA GLY A 220 -10.59 9.77 13.11
C GLY A 220 -9.07 9.67 13.24
N ILE A 221 -8.35 9.67 12.10
CA ILE A 221 -6.88 9.68 12.09
C ILE A 221 -6.34 10.98 12.72
N ILE A 222 -6.90 12.14 12.37
CA ILE A 222 -6.46 13.43 12.93
C ILE A 222 -6.78 13.54 14.42
N ASP A 223 -7.97 13.12 14.82
CA ASP A 223 -8.39 13.13 16.22
C ASP A 223 -7.48 12.23 17.07
N TYR A 224 -7.07 11.07 16.55
CA TYR A 224 -6.12 10.18 17.22
C TYR A 224 -4.81 10.90 17.56
N HIS A 225 -4.24 11.65 16.60
CA HIS A 225 -2.97 12.33 16.80
C HIS A 225 -3.10 13.61 17.65
N SER A 226 -4.24 14.31 17.61
CA SER A 226 -4.43 15.55 18.37
C SER A 226 -4.56 15.34 19.89
N VAL A 227 -5.07 14.19 20.32
CA VAL A 227 -5.25 13.87 21.76
C VAL A 227 -3.93 13.48 22.43
N ARG A 228 -2.89 13.19 21.65
CA ARG A 228 -1.65 12.54 22.14
C ARG A 228 -0.37 13.34 21.92
N THR A 229 -0.47 14.52 21.31
CA THR A 229 0.55 15.58 21.33
C THR A 229 0.35 16.51 22.51
#